data_AF-A0A084WGA6-F1
#
_entry.id   AF-A0A084WGA6-F1
#
_cell.length_a   1.000
_cell.length_b   1.000
_cell.length_c   1.000
_cell.angle_alpha   90.00
_cell.angle_beta   90.00
_cell.angle_gamma   90.00
#
_symmetry.space_group_name_H-M   'P 1'
#
loop_
_entity.id
_entity.type
_entity.pdbx_description
1 polymer ?
#
loop_
_entity_poly.entity_id
_entity_poly.type
_entity_poly.pdbx_seq_one_letter_code
_entity_poly.pdbx_strand_id
1 'polypeptide(L)'
;MNRHLILFVAHGCGDDGGCGDGGDGGGWRLTALGSTEYYPLPLFWKIYLPTLAGFILYNEYLIHIYHSFQWAELECETDSCVKVLFVADPQILGNTFDSKLYWPLANFDSDRHLKRTYKRAVQHASPDVICFLGDLMDEGSVADDVQFADYFSRFVNIFSQPTANTLMLYIPGENDIGGEGLETAVQSNKVFRFKQYFNEKDEWTAQAVLRFINANRISMTLPPNTTPAADGEESTYTVLLSHMPLLRWTDEFTFKALDDFQPNVIFSAHEHKSMFVKTHRNRLAQGGVTFTSFNTERTNRHAVAEFNLDYLRDTRELLEFVVPTSSYRMGEMKIGYGFAMFDGDKLRYTVLWTAHRFYQLAVYSMMLIPMKLVCGQIWCGVLKRYWCCCRKRQRNYLPLPLA
;
A
#
# COMPACT_ATOMS: atom_id res chain seq x y z
N MET A 1 -3.04 -2.36 42.55
CA MET A 1 -4.08 -1.70 43.39
C MET A 1 -4.40 -0.36 42.76
N ASN A 2 -5.57 -0.27 42.13
CA ASN A 2 -6.04 0.93 41.43
C ASN A 2 -6.26 2.07 42.42
N ARG A 3 -5.76 3.26 42.06
CA ARG A 3 -6.09 4.53 42.70
C ARG A 3 -7.46 4.99 42.20
N HIS A 4 -8.35 5.31 43.13
CA HIS A 4 -9.65 5.92 42.88
C HIS A 4 -9.48 7.38 42.46
N LEU A 5 -10.21 7.78 41.42
CA LEU A 5 -10.47 9.19 41.09
C LEU A 5 -11.86 9.52 41.66
N ILE A 6 -11.91 10.47 42.57
CA ILE A 6 -13.12 11.04 43.17
C ILE A 6 -13.55 12.22 42.28
N LEU A 7 -14.79 12.21 41.79
CA LEU A 7 -15.39 13.40 41.16
C LEU A 7 -16.51 13.92 42.07
N PHE A 8 -16.28 15.08 42.68
CA PHE A 8 -17.30 15.89 43.32
C PHE A 8 -18.09 16.64 42.24
N VAL A 9 -19.42 16.59 42.30
CA VAL A 9 -20.27 17.63 41.70
C VAL A 9 -21.14 18.18 42.82
N ALA A 10 -20.79 19.38 43.27
CA ALA A 10 -21.62 20.21 44.13
C ALA A 10 -22.47 21.10 43.22
N HIS A 11 -23.79 21.09 43.43
CA HIS A 11 -24.62 22.24 43.10
C HIS A 11 -25.64 22.43 44.22
N GLY A 12 -25.44 23.49 44.98
CA GLY A 12 -26.43 24.02 45.92
C GLY A 12 -27.43 24.90 45.18
N CYS A 13 -28.68 24.84 45.62
CA CYS A 13 -29.62 25.96 45.59
C CYS A 13 -30.52 25.80 46.83
N GLY A 14 -30.65 26.90 47.58
CA GLY A 14 -31.18 26.93 48.93
C GLY A 14 -32.69 27.12 49.05
N ASP A 15 -33.06 27.10 50.33
CA ASP A 15 -34.16 27.75 51.05
C ASP A 15 -35.57 27.77 50.43
N ASP A 16 -36.47 26.97 51.04
CA ASP A 16 -37.51 27.55 51.90
C ASP A 16 -38.33 26.46 52.65
N GLY A 17 -38.37 26.62 53.98
CA GLY A 17 -39.57 26.47 54.82
C GLY A 17 -40.18 25.08 55.08
N GLY A 18 -40.02 24.59 56.32
CA GLY A 18 -41.00 23.66 56.93
C GLY A 18 -40.49 22.78 58.06
N CYS A 19 -40.47 23.31 59.29
CA CYS A 19 -40.24 22.53 60.51
C CYS A 19 -41.48 21.68 60.88
N GLY A 20 -41.25 20.42 61.24
CA GLY A 20 -42.21 19.53 61.88
C GLY A 20 -41.49 18.41 62.62
N ASP A 21 -41.43 18.53 63.95
CA ASP A 21 -40.91 17.53 64.90
C ASP A 21 -41.81 16.30 64.98
N GLY A 22 -41.21 15.12 65.22
CA GLY A 22 -41.91 13.91 65.62
C GLY A 22 -41.09 12.65 65.33
N GLY A 23 -40.40 12.14 66.35
CA GLY A 23 -39.38 11.10 66.22
C GLY A 23 -39.89 9.70 65.85
N ASP A 24 -38.95 8.88 65.40
CA ASP A 24 -38.72 7.55 65.97
C ASP A 24 -37.38 6.99 65.47
N GLY A 25 -36.65 6.34 66.37
CA GLY A 25 -35.36 5.72 66.09
C GLY A 25 -35.50 4.55 65.11
N GLY A 26 -35.11 4.78 63.86
CA GLY A 26 -34.90 3.73 62.86
C GLY A 26 -33.42 3.65 62.51
N GLY A 27 -32.71 2.64 63.01
CA GLY A 27 -31.32 2.40 62.67
C GLY A 27 -31.13 2.27 61.16
N TRP A 28 -30.28 3.12 60.57
CA TRP A 28 -29.84 3.00 59.20
C TRP A 28 -28.96 1.75 59.06
N ARG A 29 -29.58 0.61 58.73
CA ARG A 29 -28.83 -0.51 58.13
C ARG A 29 -28.29 -0.04 56.80
N LEU A 30 -27.00 0.27 56.76
CA LEU A 30 -26.19 0.25 55.55
C LEU A 30 -26.22 -1.18 54.98
N THR A 31 -27.22 -1.48 54.15
CA THR A 31 -27.12 -2.60 53.23
C THR A 31 -26.11 -2.22 52.16
N ALA A 32 -24.87 -2.65 52.37
CA ALA A 32 -23.89 -2.77 51.31
C ALA A 32 -24.43 -3.77 50.27
N LEU A 33 -25.11 -3.27 49.24
CA LEU A 33 -25.34 -4.03 48.01
C LEU A 33 -24.03 -4.04 47.22
N GLY A 34 -23.09 -4.81 47.77
CA GLY A 34 -21.99 -5.35 47.01
C GLY A 34 -22.53 -6.45 46.11
N SER A 35 -22.69 -6.11 44.84
CA SER A 35 -22.43 -7.03 43.74
C SER A 35 -22.19 -6.19 42.50
N THR A 36 -20.93 -5.98 42.15
CA THR A 36 -20.58 -5.85 40.73
C THR A 36 -21.00 -7.15 40.07
N GLU A 37 -22.23 -7.21 39.57
CA GLU A 37 -22.69 -8.26 38.66
C GLU A 37 -21.81 -8.20 37.42
N TYR A 38 -20.79 -9.06 37.38
CA TYR A 38 -20.11 -9.38 36.14
C TYR A 38 -21.10 -10.15 35.29
N TYR A 39 -21.85 -9.47 34.43
CA TYR A 39 -22.64 -10.13 33.39
C TYR A 39 -21.66 -10.91 32.50
N PRO A 40 -21.66 -12.27 32.54
CA PRO A 40 -20.71 -13.03 31.76
C PRO A 40 -20.94 -12.73 30.29
N LEU A 41 -19.88 -12.37 29.56
CA LEU A 41 -19.92 -12.25 28.10
C LEU A 41 -20.57 -13.52 27.54
N PRO A 42 -21.65 -13.39 26.74
CA PRO A 42 -22.29 -14.51 26.08
C PRO A 42 -21.27 -15.43 25.40
N LEU A 43 -21.50 -16.75 25.38
CA LEU A 43 -20.60 -17.75 24.79
C LEU A 43 -20.14 -17.35 23.37
N PHE A 44 -21.03 -16.73 22.59
CA PHE A 44 -20.70 -16.13 21.29
C PHE A 44 -19.47 -15.21 21.36
N TRP A 45 -19.46 -14.23 22.25
CA TRP A 45 -18.36 -13.27 22.35
C TRP A 45 -17.07 -13.90 22.88
N LYS A 46 -17.17 -14.95 23.71
CA LYS A 46 -16.01 -15.72 24.18
C LYS A 46 -15.30 -16.47 23.04
N ILE A 47 -16.00 -16.82 21.97
CA ILE A 47 -15.43 -17.50 20.79
C ILE A 47 -15.07 -16.47 19.71
N TYR A 48 -15.98 -15.54 19.44
CA TYR A 48 -15.86 -14.58 18.35
C TYR A 48 -14.68 -13.62 18.56
N LEU A 49 -14.50 -13.06 19.76
CA LEU A 49 -13.42 -12.09 20.01
C LEU A 49 -12.01 -12.71 19.87
N PRO A 50 -11.70 -13.88 20.46
CA PRO A 50 -10.41 -14.54 20.23
C PRO A 50 -10.20 -14.93 18.76
N THR A 51 -11.26 -15.39 18.09
CA THR A 51 -11.18 -15.76 16.67
C THR A 51 -10.86 -14.53 15.82
N LEU A 52 -11.57 -13.43 16.03
CA LEU A 52 -11.31 -12.15 15.35
C LEU A 52 -9.89 -11.66 15.62
N ALA A 53 -9.43 -11.71 16.88
CA ALA A 53 -8.07 -11.33 17.24
C ALA A 53 -7.03 -12.21 16.55
N GLY A 54 -7.26 -13.52 16.45
CA GLY A 54 -6.41 -14.46 15.72
C GLY A 54 -6.33 -14.14 14.22
N PHE A 55 -7.46 -13.85 13.58
CA PHE A 55 -7.47 -13.44 12.17
C PHE A 55 -6.79 -12.09 11.95
N ILE A 56 -6.99 -11.12 12.84
CA ILE A 56 -6.27 -9.85 12.77
C ILE A 56 -4.76 -10.09 12.89
N LEU A 57 -4.30 -10.87 13.87
CA LEU A 57 -2.88 -11.22 14.02
C LEU A 57 -2.32 -11.89 12.75
N TYR A 58 -3.05 -12.86 12.21
CA TYR A 58 -2.63 -13.59 11.02
C TYR A 58 -2.58 -12.69 9.77
N ASN A 59 -3.69 -12.03 9.45
CA ASN A 59 -3.85 -11.23 8.23
C ASN A 59 -3.00 -9.96 8.23
N GLU A 60 -2.75 -9.36 9.40
CA GLU A 60 -2.03 -8.07 9.49
C GLU A 60 -0.54 -8.24 9.79
N TYR A 61 -0.09 -9.42 10.25
CA TYR A 61 1.29 -9.64 10.67
C TYR A 61 1.89 -10.96 10.16
N LEU A 62 1.33 -12.10 10.56
CA LEU A 62 2.00 -13.40 10.35
C LEU A 62 2.14 -13.76 8.87
N ILE A 63 1.14 -13.46 8.06
CA ILE A 63 1.15 -13.77 6.63
C ILE A 63 2.25 -13.01 5.87
N HIS A 64 2.52 -11.76 6.25
CA HIS A 64 3.58 -10.96 5.63
C HIS A 64 4.96 -11.51 5.99
N ILE A 65 5.13 -12.00 7.23
CA ILE A 65 6.35 -12.67 7.68
C ILE A 65 6.55 -13.98 6.94
N TYR A 66 5.49 -14.79 6.83
CA TYR A 66 5.52 -16.05 6.13
C TYR A 66 5.98 -15.88 4.68
N HIS A 67 5.42 -14.91 3.94
CA HIS A 67 5.84 -14.65 2.57
C HIS A 67 7.28 -14.16 2.46
N SER A 68 7.77 -13.33 3.41
CA SER A 68 9.17 -12.89 3.37
C SER A 68 10.17 -14.04 3.51
N PHE A 69 9.84 -15.11 4.23
CA PHE A 69 10.71 -16.28 4.34
C PHE A 69 10.79 -17.12 3.05
N GLN A 70 9.92 -16.85 2.07
CA GLN A 70 9.94 -17.56 0.78
C GLN A 70 10.75 -16.81 -0.27
N TRP A 71 11.14 -15.56 -0.01
CA TRP A 71 11.89 -14.75 -0.96
C TRP A 71 13.32 -15.25 -1.11
N ALA A 72 13.81 -15.26 -2.34
CA ALA A 72 15.20 -15.60 -2.61
C ALA A 72 16.13 -14.54 -2.00
N GLU A 73 17.24 -15.02 -1.44
CA GLU A 73 18.31 -14.17 -0.94
C GLU A 73 19.32 -13.95 -2.06
N LEU A 74 19.70 -12.69 -2.28
CA LEU A 74 20.74 -12.32 -3.23
C LEU A 74 21.96 -11.90 -2.41
N GLU A 75 23.02 -12.70 -2.51
CA GLU A 75 24.30 -12.47 -1.85
C GLU A 75 25.29 -11.81 -2.82
N CYS A 76 25.99 -10.79 -2.33
CA CYS A 76 27.04 -10.10 -3.07
C CYS A 76 28.30 -10.97 -3.09
N GLU A 77 28.84 -11.20 -4.27
CA GLU A 77 30.12 -11.87 -4.51
C GLU A 77 31.28 -10.87 -4.50
N THR A 78 31.05 -9.62 -4.90
CA THR A 78 32.07 -8.55 -4.90
C THR A 78 31.71 -7.37 -3.99
N ASP A 79 32.73 -6.57 -3.65
CA ASP A 79 32.58 -5.33 -2.87
C ASP A 79 31.88 -4.19 -3.65
N SER A 80 31.76 -4.33 -4.98
CA SER A 80 31.10 -3.36 -5.88
C SER A 80 29.61 -3.65 -6.14
N CYS A 81 29.06 -4.59 -5.37
CA CYS A 81 27.68 -5.04 -5.50
C CYS A 81 26.67 -3.93 -5.13
N VAL A 82 25.68 -3.70 -5.99
CA VAL A 82 24.60 -2.74 -5.78
C VAL A 82 23.24 -3.44 -5.74
N LYS A 83 22.53 -3.32 -4.62
CA LYS A 83 21.17 -3.85 -4.44
C LYS A 83 20.13 -2.79 -4.72
N VAL A 84 19.24 -3.07 -5.67
CA VAL A 84 18.21 -2.14 -6.15
C VAL A 84 16.82 -2.70 -5.89
N LEU A 85 16.02 -2.00 -5.10
CA LEU A 85 14.60 -2.32 -4.87
C LEU A 85 13.72 -1.44 -5.78
N PHE A 86 12.76 -2.05 -6.45
CA PHE A 86 11.81 -1.35 -7.31
C PHE A 86 10.41 -1.35 -6.70
N VAL A 87 9.81 -0.16 -6.63
CA VAL A 87 8.44 0.09 -6.20
C VAL A 87 7.67 0.65 -7.39
N ALA A 88 6.70 -0.09 -7.89
CA ALA A 88 5.85 0.31 -9.02
C ALA A 88 4.39 0.49 -8.56
N ASP A 89 3.71 1.46 -9.17
CA ASP A 89 2.29 1.75 -9.03
C ASP A 89 1.76 1.63 -7.58
N PRO A 90 2.40 2.27 -6.58
CA PRO A 90 1.86 2.22 -5.23
C PRO A 90 0.49 2.94 -5.16
N GLN A 91 0.25 3.94 -6.02
CA GLN A 91 -0.99 4.70 -6.19
C GLN A 91 -1.70 4.89 -4.86
N ILE A 92 -1.06 5.67 -3.98
CA ILE A 92 -1.69 6.02 -2.72
C ILE A 92 -3.00 6.76 -3.05
N LEU A 93 -4.09 6.31 -2.44
CA LEU A 93 -5.42 6.77 -2.80
C LEU A 93 -5.58 8.25 -2.45
N GLY A 94 -6.21 9.01 -3.35
CA GLY A 94 -6.61 10.38 -3.09
C GLY A 94 -7.95 10.48 -2.35
N ASN A 95 -8.59 11.64 -2.41
CA ASN A 95 -9.86 11.96 -1.73
C ASN A 95 -10.86 12.68 -2.64
N THR A 96 -10.56 12.83 -3.94
CA THR A 96 -11.34 13.63 -4.88
C THR A 96 -12.42 12.79 -5.56
N PHE A 97 -12.05 11.62 -6.08
CA PHE A 97 -12.93 10.86 -6.96
C PHE A 97 -13.92 9.93 -6.24
N ASP A 98 -13.61 9.48 -5.02
CA ASP A 98 -14.49 8.59 -4.25
C ASP A 98 -14.97 9.24 -2.94
N SER A 99 -16.27 9.53 -2.88
CA SER A 99 -16.93 10.15 -1.73
C SER A 99 -17.69 9.14 -0.85
N LYS A 100 -17.44 7.84 -0.99
CA LYS A 100 -18.15 6.81 -0.23
C LYS A 100 -17.74 6.84 1.24
N LEU A 101 -18.69 6.50 2.12
CA LEU A 101 -18.47 6.51 3.58
C LEU A 101 -17.28 5.65 4.05
N TYR A 102 -16.95 4.58 3.33
CA TYR A 102 -15.84 3.68 3.68
C TYR A 102 -14.49 4.15 3.13
N TRP A 103 -14.43 5.23 2.35
CA TRP A 103 -13.22 5.68 1.67
C TRP A 103 -12.06 6.02 2.63
N PRO A 104 -12.27 6.67 3.79
CA PRO A 104 -11.19 6.87 4.76
C PRO A 104 -10.62 5.55 5.29
N LEU A 105 -11.45 4.52 5.43
CA LEU A 105 -11.00 3.19 5.82
C LEU A 105 -10.20 2.52 4.70
N ALA A 106 -10.57 2.72 3.44
CA ALA A 106 -9.82 2.22 2.30
C ALA A 106 -8.42 2.86 2.19
N ASN A 107 -8.33 4.17 2.40
CA ASN A 107 -7.06 4.89 2.51
C ASN A 107 -6.19 4.34 3.63
N PHE A 108 -6.75 4.24 4.84
CA PHE A 108 -6.05 3.69 6.00
C PHE A 108 -5.55 2.26 5.76
N ASP A 109 -6.39 1.40 5.17
CA ASP A 109 -6.03 0.01 4.87
C ASP A 109 -4.91 -0.08 3.84
N SER A 110 -5.02 0.67 2.74
CA SER A 110 -4.04 0.71 1.66
C SER A 110 -2.69 1.20 2.15
N ASP A 111 -2.65 2.37 2.82
CA ASP A 111 -1.42 2.97 3.35
C ASP A 111 -0.72 2.03 4.33
N ARG A 112 -1.50 1.40 5.23
CA ARG A 112 -1.00 0.46 6.22
C ARG A 112 -0.49 -0.83 5.58
N HIS A 113 -1.16 -1.32 4.54
CA HIS A 113 -0.71 -2.50 3.79
C HIS A 113 0.62 -2.22 3.10
N LEU A 114 0.68 -1.15 2.30
CA LEU A 114 1.88 -0.70 1.59
C LEU A 114 3.05 -0.49 2.56
N LYS A 115 2.83 0.22 3.67
CA LYS A 115 3.88 0.50 4.67
C LYS A 115 4.47 -0.79 5.25
N ARG A 116 3.64 -1.81 5.48
CA ARG A 116 4.12 -3.09 6.02
C ARG A 116 4.85 -3.91 5.00
N THR A 117 4.31 -4.04 3.79
CA THR A 117 4.93 -4.84 2.74
C THR A 117 6.23 -4.21 2.29
N TYR A 118 6.28 -2.88 2.14
CA TYR A 118 7.50 -2.12 1.85
C TYR A 118 8.54 -2.31 2.95
N LYS A 119 8.16 -2.15 4.23
CA LYS A 119 9.08 -2.39 5.34
C LYS A 119 9.69 -3.79 5.30
N ARG A 120 8.92 -4.82 4.94
CA ARG A 120 9.44 -6.19 4.82
C ARG A 120 10.37 -6.33 3.61
N ALA A 121 10.00 -5.78 2.47
CA ALA A 121 10.84 -5.80 1.27
C ALA A 121 12.20 -5.13 1.52
N VAL A 122 12.20 -3.95 2.16
CA VAL A 122 13.41 -3.24 2.58
C VAL A 122 14.24 -4.05 3.57
N GLN A 123 13.62 -4.66 4.58
CA GLN A 123 14.32 -5.50 5.56
C GLN A 123 14.99 -6.72 4.92
N HIS A 124 14.36 -7.31 3.91
CA HIS A 124 14.90 -8.45 3.18
C HIS A 124 16.01 -8.03 2.21
N ALA A 125 15.73 -7.04 1.36
CA ALA A 125 16.63 -6.62 0.30
C ALA A 125 17.85 -5.87 0.82
N SER A 126 17.71 -5.12 1.93
CA SER A 126 18.70 -4.15 2.42
C SER A 126 19.28 -3.29 1.28
N PRO A 127 18.44 -2.52 0.56
CA PRO A 127 18.82 -1.92 -0.71
C PRO A 127 19.74 -0.69 -0.55
N ASP A 128 20.68 -0.56 -1.47
CA ASP A 128 21.48 0.65 -1.68
C ASP A 128 20.68 1.72 -2.44
N VAL A 129 19.79 1.26 -3.33
CA VAL A 129 19.00 2.10 -4.21
C VAL A 129 17.54 1.66 -4.19
N ILE A 130 16.61 2.60 -4.11
CA ILE A 130 15.17 2.35 -4.25
C ILE A 130 14.62 3.19 -5.41
N CYS A 131 14.13 2.51 -6.45
CA CYS A 131 13.51 3.11 -7.62
C CYS A 131 11.98 3.11 -7.48
N PHE A 132 11.37 4.28 -7.51
CA PHE A 132 9.93 4.47 -7.60
C PHE A 132 9.55 4.76 -9.05
N LEU A 133 8.87 3.80 -9.68
CA LEU A 133 8.67 3.74 -11.13
C LEU A 133 7.37 4.42 -11.59
N GLY A 134 6.97 5.51 -10.95
CA GLY A 134 5.77 6.27 -11.31
C GLY A 134 4.48 5.74 -10.69
N ASP A 135 3.42 6.50 -10.93
CA ASP A 135 2.09 6.34 -10.34
C ASP A 135 2.16 6.26 -8.82
N LEU A 136 2.85 7.25 -8.26
CA LEU A 136 3.09 7.36 -6.83
C LEU A 136 1.79 7.69 -6.09
N MET A 137 1.00 8.58 -6.68
CA MET A 137 -0.31 9.00 -6.20
C MET A 137 -1.39 8.65 -7.23
N ASP A 138 -2.57 8.24 -6.76
CA ASP A 138 -3.73 7.96 -7.62
C ASP A 138 -4.32 9.24 -8.25
N GLU A 139 -4.16 10.38 -7.58
CA GLU A 139 -4.76 11.66 -7.98
C GLU A 139 -3.73 12.80 -8.09
N GLY A 140 -2.44 12.49 -8.24
CA GLY A 140 -1.37 13.50 -8.23
C GLY A 140 -1.53 14.58 -9.31
N SER A 141 -2.02 14.19 -10.48
CA SER A 141 -2.23 15.09 -11.60
C SER A 141 -3.39 16.06 -11.37
N VAL A 142 -4.45 15.65 -10.68
CA VAL A 142 -5.68 16.44 -10.50
C VAL A 142 -5.76 17.15 -9.14
N ALA A 143 -4.92 16.75 -8.19
CA ALA A 143 -4.88 17.33 -6.86
C ALA A 143 -4.57 18.84 -6.89
N ASP A 144 -5.26 19.61 -6.06
CA ASP A 144 -4.81 20.95 -5.70
C ASP A 144 -3.55 20.90 -4.82
N ASP A 145 -2.93 22.05 -4.53
CA ASP A 145 -1.66 22.09 -3.80
C ASP A 145 -1.76 21.59 -2.35
N VAL A 146 -2.94 21.74 -1.72
CA VAL A 146 -3.18 21.25 -0.35
C VAL A 146 -3.32 19.74 -0.34
N GLN A 147 -4.11 19.20 -1.28
CA GLN A 147 -4.27 17.77 -1.47
C GLN A 147 -2.94 17.11 -1.83
N PHE A 148 -2.18 17.70 -2.76
CA PHE A 148 -0.88 17.15 -3.17
C PHE A 148 0.11 17.10 -1.99
N ALA A 149 0.15 18.15 -1.15
CA ALA A 149 0.98 18.17 0.04
C ALA A 149 0.58 17.08 1.06
N ASP A 150 -0.72 16.87 1.28
CA ASP A 150 -1.22 15.80 2.15
C ASP A 150 -0.86 14.41 1.61
N TYR A 151 -1.09 14.18 0.31
CA TYR A 151 -0.74 12.92 -0.35
C TYR A 151 0.77 12.68 -0.27
N PHE A 152 1.60 13.69 -0.52
CA PHE A 152 3.05 13.59 -0.37
C PHE A 152 3.45 13.23 1.06
N SER A 153 2.87 13.90 2.07
CA SER A 153 3.14 13.60 3.48
C SER A 153 2.78 12.15 3.84
N ARG A 154 1.68 11.62 3.29
CA ARG A 154 1.31 10.21 3.46
C ARG A 154 2.30 9.29 2.76
N PHE A 155 2.66 9.61 1.51
CA PHE A 155 3.61 8.84 0.72
C PHE A 155 4.95 8.66 1.43
N VAL A 156 5.58 9.75 1.89
CA VAL A 156 6.88 9.69 2.59
C VAL A 156 6.81 8.94 3.93
N ASN A 157 5.63 8.94 4.58
CA ASN A 157 5.41 8.16 5.80
C ASN A 157 5.25 6.66 5.53
N ILE A 158 4.73 6.28 4.36
CA ILE A 158 4.61 4.88 3.92
C ILE A 158 5.97 4.37 3.46
N PHE A 159 6.63 5.13 2.60
CA PHE A 159 7.86 4.79 1.91
C PHE A 159 9.07 5.52 2.51
N SER A 160 9.27 5.37 3.82
CA SER A 160 10.38 6.00 4.51
C SER A 160 11.73 5.49 3.99
N GLN A 161 12.68 6.39 3.80
CA GLN A 161 14.06 6.05 3.49
C GLN A 161 14.66 5.19 4.63
N PRO A 162 15.25 4.02 4.34
CA PRO A 162 15.71 3.12 5.40
C PRO A 162 16.98 3.58 6.09
N THR A 163 17.92 4.13 5.34
CA THR A 163 19.18 4.69 5.85
C THR A 163 19.51 5.96 5.09
N ALA A 164 20.31 6.86 5.69
CA ALA A 164 20.73 8.10 5.03
C ALA A 164 21.54 7.87 3.73
N ASN A 165 22.15 6.69 3.58
CA ASN A 165 22.97 6.33 2.41
C ASN A 165 22.14 5.69 1.29
N THR A 166 20.91 5.25 1.55
CA THR A 166 20.07 4.64 0.53
C THR A 166 19.57 5.71 -0.45
N LEU A 167 19.90 5.57 -1.73
CA LEU A 167 19.50 6.49 -2.79
C LEU A 167 18.03 6.25 -3.18
N MET A 168 17.20 7.28 -3.11
CA MET A 168 15.79 7.23 -3.49
C MET A 168 15.63 7.91 -4.86
N LEU A 169 15.13 7.18 -5.85
CA LEU A 169 14.94 7.62 -7.23
C LEU A 169 13.45 7.66 -7.53
N TYR A 170 12.95 8.75 -8.10
CA TYR A 170 11.53 8.92 -8.41
C TYR A 170 11.39 9.32 -9.87
N ILE A 171 10.59 8.58 -10.62
CA ILE A 171 10.10 8.98 -11.94
C ILE A 171 8.56 9.12 -11.88
N PRO A 172 7.95 9.99 -12.69
CA PRO A 172 6.50 10.16 -12.68
C PRO A 172 5.78 9.11 -13.52
N GLY A 173 4.55 8.77 -13.12
CA GLY A 173 3.56 8.09 -13.95
C GLY A 173 2.45 9.04 -14.42
N GLU A 174 1.51 8.56 -15.24
CA GLU A 174 0.41 9.39 -15.75
C GLU A 174 -0.50 9.93 -14.63
N ASN A 175 -0.70 9.18 -13.55
CA ASN A 175 -1.53 9.65 -12.43
C ASN A 175 -0.83 10.73 -11.60
N ASP A 176 0.49 10.87 -11.74
CA ASP A 176 1.27 11.90 -11.06
C ASP A 176 1.27 13.24 -11.82
N ILE A 177 1.36 13.21 -13.16
CA ILE A 177 1.58 14.41 -13.99
C ILE A 177 0.56 14.62 -15.13
N GLY A 178 -0.37 13.71 -15.32
CA GLY A 178 -1.33 13.67 -16.42
C GLY A 178 -0.75 13.00 -17.66
N GLY A 179 -1.42 13.14 -18.81
CA GLY A 179 -1.01 12.52 -20.08
C GLY A 179 -1.91 11.35 -20.52
N GLU A 180 -2.95 11.02 -19.75
CA GLU A 180 -3.92 9.98 -20.08
C GLU A 180 -5.37 10.46 -19.89
N GLY A 181 -6.33 9.76 -20.51
CA GLY A 181 -7.76 9.99 -20.32
C GLY A 181 -8.23 11.37 -20.78
N LEU A 182 -8.85 12.12 -19.87
CA LEU A 182 -9.31 13.49 -20.12
C LEU A 182 -8.16 14.51 -20.11
N GLU A 183 -6.96 14.11 -19.69
CA GLU A 183 -5.76 14.94 -19.61
C GLU A 183 -4.75 14.56 -20.71
N THR A 184 -5.19 14.65 -21.97
CA THR A 184 -4.41 14.19 -23.13
C THR A 184 -3.07 14.90 -23.35
N ALA A 185 -2.83 16.03 -22.68
CA ALA A 185 -1.56 16.73 -22.70
C ALA A 185 -1.02 16.91 -21.27
N VAL A 186 0.26 16.53 -21.09
CA VAL A 186 1.01 16.77 -19.85
C VAL A 186 1.23 18.27 -19.68
N GLN A 187 0.82 18.81 -18.53
CA GLN A 187 0.98 20.23 -18.24
C GLN A 187 2.29 20.51 -17.50
N SER A 188 3.01 21.56 -17.89
CA SER A 188 4.34 21.88 -17.37
C SER A 188 4.35 22.19 -15.86
N ASN A 189 3.27 22.78 -15.34
CA ASN A 189 3.12 23.05 -13.91
C ASN A 189 3.04 21.76 -13.07
N LYS A 190 2.38 20.71 -13.58
CA LYS A 190 2.28 19.41 -12.88
C LYS A 190 3.62 18.69 -12.85
N VAL A 191 4.33 18.69 -13.97
CA VAL A 191 5.71 18.18 -14.05
C VAL A 191 6.61 18.92 -13.06
N PHE A 192 6.57 20.26 -13.07
CA PHE A 192 7.36 21.06 -12.16
C PHE A 192 7.03 20.78 -10.69
N ARG A 193 5.74 20.67 -10.33
CA ARG A 193 5.32 20.30 -8.98
C ARG A 193 5.86 18.93 -8.56
N PHE A 194 5.75 17.92 -9.42
CA PHE A 194 6.33 16.60 -9.16
C PHE A 194 7.83 16.68 -8.91
N LYS A 195 8.58 17.36 -9.79
CA LYS A 195 10.04 17.55 -9.64
C LYS A 195 10.40 18.19 -8.31
N GLN A 196 9.64 19.19 -7.87
CA GLN A 196 9.89 19.89 -6.60
C GLN A 196 9.67 19.00 -5.37
N TYR A 197 8.56 18.26 -5.32
CA TYR A 197 8.22 17.44 -4.16
C TYR A 197 9.10 16.19 -4.05
N PHE A 198 9.34 15.52 -5.17
CA PHE A 198 10.10 14.26 -5.19
C PHE A 198 11.59 14.45 -5.46
N ASN A 199 12.05 15.69 -5.68
CA ASN A 199 13.43 15.99 -6.09
C ASN A 199 13.84 15.10 -7.28
N GLU A 200 12.93 14.96 -8.25
CA GLU A 200 13.17 14.18 -9.46
C GLU A 200 14.31 14.82 -10.26
N LYS A 201 15.13 13.96 -10.87
CA LYS A 201 16.26 14.34 -11.70
C LYS A 201 16.19 13.57 -13.00
N ASP A 202 16.94 14.06 -13.97
CA ASP A 202 17.03 13.43 -15.27
C ASP A 202 17.94 12.18 -15.22
N GLU A 203 18.96 12.18 -14.36
CA GLU A 203 19.88 11.06 -14.15
C GLU A 203 20.41 10.97 -12.71
N TRP A 204 20.90 9.78 -12.35
CA TRP A 204 21.53 9.50 -11.07
C TRP A 204 22.67 8.48 -11.23
N THR A 205 23.61 8.51 -10.30
CA THR A 205 24.73 7.55 -10.25
C THR A 205 24.75 6.87 -8.89
N ALA A 206 24.89 5.55 -8.88
CA ALA A 206 25.05 4.75 -7.66
C ALA A 206 26.42 4.04 -7.66
N GLN A 207 27.18 4.28 -6.59
CA GLN A 207 28.50 3.67 -6.33
C GLN A 207 29.51 3.77 -7.49
N ALA A 208 29.35 4.75 -8.39
CA ALA A 208 30.15 4.89 -9.62
C ALA A 208 30.12 3.67 -10.59
N VAL A 209 29.23 2.70 -10.37
CA VAL A 209 29.07 1.51 -11.23
C VAL A 209 27.78 1.57 -12.04
N LEU A 210 26.71 2.14 -11.48
CA LEU A 210 25.41 2.23 -12.15
C LEU A 210 25.03 3.67 -12.45
N ARG A 211 24.61 3.91 -13.69
CA ARG A 211 23.98 5.15 -14.13
C ARG A 211 22.51 4.89 -14.42
N PHE A 212 21.62 5.56 -13.68
CA PHE A 212 20.18 5.51 -13.88
C PHE A 212 19.72 6.73 -14.68
N ILE A 213 18.87 6.51 -15.67
CA ILE A 213 18.38 7.57 -16.57
C ILE A 213 16.86 7.52 -16.61
N ASN A 214 16.20 8.66 -16.38
CA ASN A 214 14.75 8.76 -16.52
C ASN A 214 14.37 8.92 -18.01
N ALA A 215 13.88 7.85 -18.62
CA ALA A 215 13.30 7.87 -19.95
C ALA A 215 11.79 8.12 -19.86
N ASN A 216 11.38 9.38 -19.72
CA ASN A 216 9.99 9.72 -19.48
C ASN A 216 9.16 9.70 -20.77
N ARG A 217 8.51 8.55 -21.02
CA ARG A 217 7.62 8.34 -22.17
C ARG A 217 6.33 9.16 -22.11
N ILE A 218 5.83 9.49 -20.92
CA ILE A 218 4.55 10.20 -20.75
C ILE A 218 4.64 11.61 -21.32
N SER A 219 5.73 12.33 -21.01
CA SER A 219 6.02 13.64 -21.59
C SER A 219 6.85 13.58 -22.88
N MET A 220 7.22 12.39 -23.35
CA MET A 220 8.12 12.17 -24.49
C MET A 220 9.46 12.94 -24.35
N THR A 221 10.00 12.98 -23.13
CA THR A 221 11.25 13.69 -22.82
C THR A 221 12.37 12.74 -22.45
N LEU A 222 13.55 13.00 -22.99
CA LEU A 222 14.80 12.34 -22.63
C LEU A 222 15.78 13.38 -22.06
N PRO A 223 16.65 12.99 -21.12
CA PRO A 223 17.74 13.82 -20.65
C PRO A 223 18.65 14.27 -21.80
N PRO A 224 19.33 15.42 -21.68
CA PRO A 224 20.38 15.78 -22.62
C PRO A 224 21.43 14.67 -22.69
N ASN A 225 21.88 14.33 -23.90
CA ASN A 225 22.96 13.35 -24.08
C ASN A 225 24.31 13.98 -23.73
N THR A 226 24.55 14.23 -22.45
CA THR A 226 25.88 14.45 -21.90
C THR A 226 26.46 13.08 -21.61
N THR A 227 27.21 12.53 -22.57
CA THR A 227 28.10 11.40 -22.31
C THR A 227 29.04 11.79 -21.16
N PRO A 228 29.21 10.94 -20.13
CA PRO A 228 30.45 10.95 -19.38
C PRO A 228 31.53 10.40 -20.32
N ALA A 229 32.05 11.25 -21.19
CA ALA A 229 33.33 11.02 -21.83
C ALA A 229 34.39 11.36 -20.78
N ALA A 230 34.66 10.42 -19.88
CA ALA A 230 35.89 10.39 -19.12
C ALA A 230 36.62 9.11 -19.53
N ASP A 231 37.58 9.28 -20.44
CA ASP A 231 38.59 8.27 -20.76
C ASP A 231 39.15 7.68 -19.45
N GLY A 232 38.83 6.41 -19.17
CA GLY A 232 39.50 5.61 -18.13
C GLY A 232 38.75 5.34 -16.83
N GLU A 233 37.47 5.70 -16.67
CA GLU A 233 36.66 5.20 -15.54
C GLU A 233 36.06 3.81 -15.85
N GLU A 234 36.03 2.94 -14.84
CA GLU A 234 35.47 1.58 -14.92
C GLU A 234 34.09 1.57 -15.58
N SER A 235 33.80 0.53 -16.38
CA SER A 235 32.62 0.46 -17.24
C SER A 235 31.31 0.61 -16.45
N THR A 236 30.74 1.82 -16.45
CA THR A 236 29.44 2.08 -15.82
C THR A 236 28.32 1.42 -16.63
N TYR A 237 27.49 0.62 -15.98
CA TYR A 237 26.28 0.06 -16.59
C TYR A 237 25.15 1.09 -16.58
N THR A 238 24.47 1.23 -17.72
CA THR A 238 23.36 2.16 -17.89
C THR A 238 22.02 1.44 -17.72
N VAL A 239 21.19 1.95 -16.81
CA VAL A 239 19.85 1.47 -16.48
C VAL A 239 18.84 2.53 -16.87
N LEU A 240 17.93 2.24 -17.82
CA LEU A 240 16.79 3.13 -18.06
C LEU A 240 15.66 2.83 -17.10
N LEU A 241 15.08 3.89 -16.55
CA LEU A 241 13.84 3.86 -15.79
C LEU A 241 12.76 4.54 -16.64
N SER A 242 11.64 3.88 -16.84
CA SER A 242 10.48 4.44 -17.55
C SER A 242 9.21 3.97 -16.88
N HIS A 243 8.21 4.81 -16.65
CA HIS A 243 6.95 4.32 -16.10
C HIS A 243 6.28 3.35 -17.09
N MET A 244 6.12 3.78 -18.35
CA MET A 244 5.56 2.96 -19.42
C MET A 244 6.62 2.06 -20.07
N PRO A 245 6.32 0.78 -20.40
CA PRO A 245 7.28 -0.12 -21.04
C PRO A 245 7.80 0.42 -22.39
N LEU A 246 9.12 0.55 -22.54
CA LEU A 246 9.74 1.14 -23.73
C LEU A 246 9.72 0.20 -24.93
N LEU A 247 10.07 -1.07 -24.77
CA LEU A 247 10.17 -2.04 -25.87
C LEU A 247 8.80 -2.55 -26.35
N ARG A 248 7.72 -2.18 -25.65
CA ARG A 248 6.34 -2.49 -26.03
C ARG A 248 5.92 -1.72 -27.27
N TRP A 249 6.33 -0.45 -27.38
CA TRP A 249 6.02 0.42 -28.52
C TRP A 249 7.31 0.81 -29.21
N THR A 250 7.44 0.41 -30.48
CA THR A 250 8.65 0.61 -31.27
C THR A 250 8.53 1.85 -32.13
N ASP A 251 8.50 3.02 -31.49
CA ASP A 251 8.41 4.33 -32.15
C ASP A 251 9.72 5.13 -32.06
N GLU A 252 9.69 6.34 -32.60
CA GLU A 252 10.85 7.25 -32.65
C GLU A 252 11.44 7.50 -31.26
N PHE A 253 10.60 7.68 -30.25
CA PHE A 253 11.04 7.89 -28.86
C PHE A 253 11.84 6.68 -28.35
N THR A 254 11.33 5.47 -28.57
CA THR A 254 12.02 4.24 -28.16
C THR A 254 13.37 4.11 -28.85
N PHE A 255 13.45 4.30 -30.17
CA PHE A 255 14.72 4.20 -30.88
C PHE A 255 15.71 5.27 -30.42
N LYS A 256 15.25 6.51 -30.24
CA LYS A 256 16.07 7.61 -29.71
C LYS A 256 16.62 7.29 -28.33
N ALA A 257 15.80 6.81 -27.40
CA ALA A 257 16.26 6.43 -26.06
C ALA A 257 17.33 5.34 -26.11
N LEU A 258 17.15 4.33 -26.97
CA LEU A 258 18.11 3.24 -27.08
C LEU A 258 19.41 3.65 -27.80
N ASP A 259 19.33 4.54 -28.79
CA ASP A 259 20.50 5.04 -29.53
C ASP A 259 21.32 6.03 -28.70
N ASP A 260 20.66 6.96 -28.01
CA ASP A 260 21.31 8.01 -27.22
C ASP A 260 22.01 7.43 -25.97
N PHE A 261 21.42 6.40 -25.34
CA PHE A 261 21.90 5.90 -24.04
C PHE A 261 22.46 4.46 -24.03
N GLN A 262 22.22 3.66 -25.07
CA GLN A 262 22.70 2.27 -25.19
C GLN A 262 22.57 1.44 -23.89
N PRO A 263 21.35 1.30 -23.34
CA PRO A 263 21.18 0.76 -22.00
C PRO A 263 21.47 -0.74 -21.92
N ASN A 264 21.98 -1.17 -20.77
CA ASN A 264 22.20 -2.58 -20.47
C ASN A 264 20.91 -3.28 -20.00
N VAL A 265 20.04 -2.55 -19.31
CA VAL A 265 18.73 -3.04 -18.86
C VAL A 265 17.75 -1.88 -18.69
N ILE A 266 16.46 -2.17 -18.88
CA ILE A 266 15.34 -1.24 -18.70
C ILE A 266 14.43 -1.80 -17.61
N PHE A 267 13.99 -0.93 -16.69
CA PHE A 267 12.95 -1.25 -15.71
C PHE A 267 11.76 -0.32 -15.90
N SER A 268 10.57 -0.91 -15.99
CA SER A 268 9.32 -0.19 -16.17
C SER A 268 8.18 -0.68 -15.28
N ALA A 269 7.03 -0.01 -15.35
CA ALA A 269 5.83 -0.27 -14.56
C ALA A 269 4.57 -0.20 -15.46
N HIS A 270 3.51 0.49 -15.01
CA HIS A 270 2.26 0.80 -15.74
C HIS A 270 1.33 -0.40 -15.99
N GLU A 271 1.86 -1.55 -16.41
CA GLU A 271 1.04 -2.73 -16.72
C GLU A 271 0.54 -3.47 -15.47
N HIS A 272 0.96 -3.03 -14.28
CA HIS A 272 0.66 -3.62 -12.97
C HIS A 272 1.10 -5.09 -12.78
N LYS A 273 1.66 -5.72 -13.82
CA LYS A 273 2.00 -7.14 -13.87
C LYS A 273 3.49 -7.36 -14.04
N SER A 274 3.99 -8.40 -13.38
CA SER A 274 5.37 -8.84 -13.54
C SER A 274 5.58 -9.50 -14.89
N MET A 275 6.33 -8.84 -15.76
CA MET A 275 6.65 -9.31 -17.10
C MET A 275 8.09 -9.00 -17.45
N PHE A 276 8.61 -9.67 -18.47
CA PHE A 276 9.90 -9.31 -19.03
C PHE A 276 9.95 -9.63 -20.52
N VAL A 277 10.90 -8.99 -21.20
CA VAL A 277 11.26 -9.34 -22.56
C VAL A 277 12.77 -9.26 -22.75
N LYS A 278 13.29 -10.22 -23.49
CA LYS A 278 14.66 -10.24 -23.98
C LYS A 278 14.61 -10.40 -25.50
N THR A 279 15.11 -9.41 -26.24
CA THR A 279 15.04 -9.41 -27.70
C THR A 279 16.25 -8.74 -28.32
N HIS A 280 16.65 -9.19 -29.50
CA HIS A 280 17.74 -8.56 -30.23
C HIS A 280 17.28 -7.24 -30.86
N ARG A 281 18.13 -6.20 -30.84
CA ARG A 281 17.82 -4.86 -31.38
C ARG A 281 17.21 -4.89 -32.80
N ASN A 282 17.78 -5.68 -33.71
CA ASN A 282 17.27 -5.79 -35.09
C ASN A 282 15.86 -6.39 -35.19
N ARG A 283 15.42 -7.20 -34.21
CA ARG A 283 14.05 -7.76 -34.19
C ARG A 283 13.04 -6.73 -33.69
N LEU A 284 13.46 -5.76 -32.88
CA LEU A 284 12.60 -4.67 -32.41
C LEU A 284 11.97 -3.92 -33.60
N ALA A 285 12.77 -3.63 -34.64
CA ALA A 285 12.31 -2.93 -35.84
C ALA A 285 11.35 -3.73 -36.74
N GLN A 286 11.26 -5.05 -36.55
CA GLN A 286 10.39 -5.93 -37.34
C GLN A 286 8.98 -6.03 -36.76
N GLY A 287 8.75 -5.42 -35.58
CA GLY A 287 7.51 -5.56 -34.82
C GLY A 287 7.37 -6.94 -34.16
N GLY A 288 6.49 -7.05 -33.16
CA GLY A 288 6.16 -8.34 -32.54
C GLY A 288 6.93 -8.71 -31.28
N VAL A 289 7.46 -7.73 -30.55
CA VAL A 289 8.05 -7.96 -29.22
C VAL A 289 6.95 -8.39 -28.23
N THR A 290 7.03 -9.63 -27.78
CA THR A 290 6.06 -10.21 -26.85
C THR A 290 6.66 -10.27 -25.46
N PHE A 291 6.03 -9.55 -24.53
CA PHE A 291 6.33 -9.64 -23.11
C PHE A 291 5.80 -10.95 -22.57
N THR A 292 6.61 -11.62 -21.77
CA THR A 292 6.25 -12.87 -21.12
C THR A 292 6.10 -12.64 -19.62
N SER A 293 5.17 -13.35 -18.99
CA SER A 293 5.01 -13.26 -17.54
C SER A 293 6.28 -13.73 -16.82
N PHE A 294 6.70 -12.97 -15.80
CA PHE A 294 7.91 -13.26 -15.04
C PHE A 294 7.57 -13.61 -13.58
N ASN A 295 8.09 -14.73 -13.07
CA ASN A 295 7.88 -15.20 -11.70
C ASN A 295 6.40 -15.27 -11.26
N THR A 296 5.46 -15.50 -12.19
CA THR A 296 4.04 -15.53 -11.85
C THR A 296 3.53 -16.93 -11.50
N GLU A 297 4.23 -18.00 -11.91
CA GLU A 297 3.80 -19.37 -11.64
C GLU A 297 4.23 -19.82 -10.25
N ARG A 298 3.43 -20.69 -9.62
CA ARG A 298 3.69 -21.12 -8.24
C ARG A 298 5.07 -21.81 -8.07
N THR A 299 5.54 -22.50 -9.10
CA THR A 299 6.80 -23.26 -9.13
C THR A 299 8.03 -22.37 -9.24
N ASN A 300 7.93 -21.22 -9.93
CA ASN A 300 9.06 -20.34 -10.21
C ASN A 300 8.91 -18.94 -9.59
N ARG A 301 7.88 -18.69 -8.78
CA ARG A 301 7.60 -17.35 -8.25
C ARG A 301 8.72 -16.70 -7.44
N HIS A 302 9.62 -17.50 -6.87
CA HIS A 302 10.78 -17.03 -6.12
C HIS A 302 12.10 -17.35 -6.84
N ALA A 303 12.04 -17.72 -8.12
CA ALA A 303 13.24 -17.96 -8.90
C ALA A 303 14.01 -16.64 -9.10
N VAL A 304 15.33 -16.76 -9.19
CA VAL A 304 16.22 -15.66 -9.53
C VAL A 304 16.63 -15.85 -10.98
N ALA A 305 16.41 -14.83 -11.80
CA ALA A 305 16.94 -14.80 -13.15
C ALA A 305 18.29 -14.09 -13.15
N GLU A 306 19.27 -14.66 -13.83
CA GLU A 306 20.63 -14.12 -13.93
C GLU A 306 20.95 -13.82 -15.40
N PHE A 307 21.52 -12.65 -15.65
CA PHE A 307 21.91 -12.17 -16.97
C PHE A 307 23.32 -11.59 -16.91
N ASN A 308 24.09 -11.78 -17.98
CA ASN A 308 25.40 -11.15 -18.15
C ASN A 308 25.25 -9.87 -18.98
N LEU A 309 25.53 -8.73 -18.38
CA LEU A 309 25.32 -7.39 -18.95
C LEU A 309 26.28 -7.09 -20.10
N ASP A 310 27.53 -7.56 -20.01
CA ASP A 310 28.51 -7.43 -21.08
C ASP A 310 28.10 -8.24 -22.30
N TYR A 311 27.64 -9.48 -22.10
CA TYR A 311 27.09 -10.32 -23.17
C TYR A 311 25.90 -9.65 -23.86
N LEU A 312 24.95 -9.10 -23.10
CA LEU A 312 23.78 -8.41 -23.66
C LEU A 312 24.22 -7.21 -24.52
N ARG A 313 25.16 -6.40 -24.03
CA ARG A 313 25.74 -5.27 -24.77
C ARG A 313 26.40 -5.74 -26.06
N ASP A 314 27.31 -6.70 -25.97
CA ASP A 314 28.16 -7.16 -27.08
C ASP A 314 27.34 -7.87 -28.16
N THR A 315 26.26 -8.56 -27.77
CA THR A 315 25.32 -9.21 -28.69
C THR A 315 24.15 -8.32 -29.12
N ARG A 316 24.09 -7.07 -28.64
CA ARG A 316 23.00 -6.11 -28.92
C ARG A 316 21.61 -6.66 -28.55
N GLU A 317 21.56 -7.46 -27.50
CA GLU A 317 20.32 -7.91 -26.88
C GLU A 317 19.82 -6.84 -25.91
N LEU A 318 18.53 -6.55 -26.02
CA LEU A 318 17.80 -5.63 -25.16
C LEU A 318 17.04 -6.44 -24.11
N LEU A 319 17.08 -5.96 -22.86
CA LEU A 319 16.40 -6.56 -21.73
C LEU A 319 15.52 -5.50 -21.05
N GLU A 320 14.24 -5.81 -20.89
CA GLU A 320 13.31 -4.98 -20.13
C GLU A 320 12.49 -5.82 -19.16
N PHE A 321 12.41 -5.35 -17.91
CA PHE A 321 11.52 -5.88 -16.88
C PHE A 321 10.40 -4.89 -16.61
N VAL A 322 9.17 -5.40 -16.62
CA VAL A 322 7.99 -4.68 -16.11
C VAL A 322 7.75 -5.15 -14.68
N VAL A 323 7.94 -4.25 -13.74
CA VAL A 323 7.81 -4.46 -12.30
C VAL A 323 6.32 -4.51 -11.96
N PRO A 324 5.84 -5.51 -11.19
CA PRO A 324 4.44 -5.59 -10.79
C PRO A 324 4.06 -4.43 -9.86
N THR A 325 2.77 -4.10 -9.81
CA THR A 325 2.28 -3.14 -8.82
C THR A 325 2.56 -3.62 -7.40
N SER A 326 2.89 -2.68 -6.52
CA SER A 326 2.99 -2.92 -5.08
C SER A 326 1.63 -2.81 -4.36
N SER A 327 0.60 -2.34 -5.05
CA SER A 327 -0.71 -1.99 -4.49
C SER A 327 -1.81 -2.92 -4.99
N TYR A 328 -2.53 -3.54 -4.06
CA TYR A 328 -3.72 -4.34 -4.41
C TYR A 328 -4.88 -3.46 -4.93
N ARG A 329 -4.78 -2.12 -4.78
CA ARG A 329 -5.81 -1.20 -5.24
C ARG A 329 -5.90 -1.11 -6.76
N MET A 330 -4.89 -1.60 -7.49
CA MET A 330 -4.92 -1.75 -8.94
C MET A 330 -5.69 -2.96 -9.45
N GLY A 331 -6.44 -3.62 -8.57
CA GLY A 331 -7.26 -4.78 -8.94
C GLY A 331 -6.44 -6.06 -9.14
N GLU A 332 -5.13 -6.01 -8.90
CA GLU A 332 -4.24 -7.14 -9.10
C GLU A 332 -4.10 -8.00 -7.85
N MET A 333 -4.25 -9.32 -8.03
CA MET A 333 -4.08 -10.30 -6.96
C MET A 333 -2.60 -10.49 -6.60
N LYS A 334 -1.73 -10.45 -7.62
CA LYS A 334 -0.30 -10.67 -7.50
C LYS A 334 0.40 -9.32 -7.44
N ILE A 335 0.71 -8.91 -6.23
CA ILE A 335 1.40 -7.65 -5.92
C ILE A 335 2.77 -7.94 -5.30
N GLY A 336 3.73 -7.05 -5.51
CA GLY A 336 5.09 -7.25 -5.02
C GLY A 336 6.03 -6.10 -5.30
N TYR A 337 7.32 -6.37 -5.12
CA TYR A 337 8.40 -5.43 -5.40
C TYR A 337 9.42 -6.12 -6.31
N GLY A 338 9.96 -5.39 -7.30
CA GLY A 338 11.10 -5.88 -8.05
C GLY A 338 12.36 -5.80 -7.20
N PHE A 339 13.24 -6.79 -7.28
CA PHE A 339 14.51 -6.76 -6.57
C PHE A 339 15.63 -7.20 -7.51
N ALA A 340 16.56 -6.28 -7.78
CA ALA A 340 17.75 -6.54 -8.57
C ALA A 340 19.02 -6.44 -7.72
N MET A 341 20.03 -7.19 -8.14
CA MET A 341 21.41 -7.08 -7.68
C MET A 341 22.30 -6.99 -8.91
N PHE A 342 23.12 -5.94 -8.93
CA PHE A 342 24.19 -5.76 -9.91
C PHE A 342 25.50 -6.07 -9.22
N ASP A 343 26.27 -7.00 -9.78
CA ASP A 343 27.52 -7.45 -9.17
C ASP A 343 28.53 -7.81 -10.27
N GLY A 344 29.47 -6.89 -10.52
CA GLY A 344 30.29 -6.92 -11.74
C GLY A 344 29.41 -6.91 -12.99
N ASP A 345 29.62 -7.86 -13.89
CA ASP A 345 28.87 -8.03 -15.13
C ASP A 345 27.54 -8.78 -14.96
N LYS A 346 27.21 -9.24 -13.75
CA LYS A 346 26.00 -10.03 -13.48
C LYS A 346 24.86 -9.15 -13.00
N LEU A 347 23.71 -9.30 -13.65
CA LEU A 347 22.41 -8.83 -13.16
C LEU A 347 21.59 -10.02 -12.68
N ARG A 348 21.26 -10.02 -11.39
CA ARG A 348 20.26 -10.93 -10.80
C ARG A 348 18.98 -10.19 -10.54
N TYR A 349 17.84 -10.75 -10.94
CA TYR A 349 16.53 -10.16 -10.73
C TYR A 349 15.51 -11.18 -10.21
N THR A 350 14.68 -10.76 -9.27
CA THR A 350 13.54 -11.53 -8.76
C THR A 350 12.40 -10.59 -8.33
N VAL A 351 11.27 -11.18 -7.93
CA VAL A 351 10.11 -10.45 -7.43
C VAL A 351 9.79 -10.89 -6.00
N LEU A 352 9.75 -9.91 -5.10
CA LEU A 352 9.37 -10.07 -3.69
C LEU A 352 7.84 -10.06 -3.59
N TRP A 353 7.20 -11.16 -3.98
CA TRP A 353 5.74 -11.30 -3.94
C TRP A 353 5.19 -11.21 -2.52
N THR A 354 4.13 -10.41 -2.33
CA THR A 354 3.48 -10.24 -1.02
C THR A 354 2.21 -11.09 -0.92
N ALA A 355 1.54 -10.98 0.23
CA ALA A 355 0.26 -11.62 0.49
C ALA A 355 -0.84 -11.03 -0.40
N HIS A 356 -1.73 -11.88 -0.93
CA HIS A 356 -2.89 -11.42 -1.70
C HIS A 356 -3.92 -10.76 -0.75
N ARG A 357 -3.98 -9.42 -0.74
CA ARG A 357 -4.83 -8.66 0.20
C ARG A 357 -6.32 -8.96 0.05
N PHE A 358 -6.80 -9.25 -1.16
CA PHE A 358 -8.21 -9.57 -1.41
C PHE A 358 -8.73 -10.75 -0.60
N TYR A 359 -7.93 -11.81 -0.41
CA TYR A 359 -8.34 -12.94 0.45
C TYR A 359 -8.49 -12.53 1.92
N GLN A 360 -7.62 -11.64 2.40
CA GLN A 360 -7.67 -11.15 3.77
C GLN A 360 -8.92 -10.28 3.99
N LEU A 361 -9.22 -9.39 3.03
CA LEU A 361 -10.44 -8.57 3.04
C LEU A 361 -11.72 -9.41 2.95
N ALA A 362 -11.70 -10.50 2.17
CA ALA A 362 -12.81 -11.45 2.10
C ALA A 362 -13.05 -12.13 3.46
N VAL A 363 -11.98 -12.54 4.15
CA VAL A 363 -12.07 -13.11 5.51
C VAL A 363 -12.70 -12.11 6.50
N TYR A 364 -12.30 -10.83 6.46
CA TYR A 364 -12.93 -9.81 7.29
C TYR A 364 -14.41 -9.61 6.95
N SER A 365 -14.74 -9.62 5.66
CA SER A 365 -16.14 -9.50 5.20
C SER A 365 -17.01 -10.64 5.70
N MET A 366 -16.49 -11.88 5.70
CA MET A 366 -17.19 -13.05 6.26
C MET A 366 -17.41 -12.93 7.77
N MET A 367 -16.46 -12.35 8.50
CA MET A 367 -16.59 -12.13 9.95
C MET A 367 -17.67 -11.12 10.34
N LEU A 368 -18.01 -10.18 9.46
CA LEU A 368 -19.09 -9.22 9.72
C LEU A 368 -20.47 -9.88 9.74
N ILE A 369 -20.65 -11.04 9.10
CA ILE A 369 -21.94 -11.75 9.00
C ILE A 369 -22.47 -12.17 10.38
N PRO A 370 -21.75 -12.98 11.19
CA PRO A 370 -22.23 -13.37 12.52
C PRO A 370 -22.42 -12.16 13.44
N MET A 371 -21.57 -11.13 13.32
CA MET A 371 -21.73 -9.89 14.07
C MET A 371 -23.05 -9.19 13.75
N LYS A 372 -23.39 -9.05 12.46
CA LYS A 372 -24.68 -8.46 12.03
C LYS A 372 -25.88 -9.26 12.53
N LEU A 373 -25.81 -10.60 12.51
CA LEU A 373 -26.89 -11.46 13.01
C LEU A 373 -27.14 -11.26 14.50
N VAL A 374 -26.07 -11.20 15.32
CA VAL A 374 -26.18 -10.95 16.76
C VAL A 374 -26.71 -9.55 17.05
N CYS A 375 -26.19 -8.52 16.36
CA CYS A 375 -26.71 -7.16 16.49
C CYS A 375 -28.19 -7.07 16.09
N GLY A 376 -28.61 -7.75 15.03
CA GLY A 376 -30.00 -7.83 14.60
C GLY A 376 -30.90 -8.50 15.64
N GLN A 377 -30.45 -9.59 16.27
CA GLN A 377 -31.18 -10.24 17.35
C GLN A 377 -31.37 -9.33 18.57
N ILE A 378 -30.31 -8.61 18.98
CA ILE A 378 -30.37 -7.63 20.07
C ILE A 378 -31.34 -6.51 19.72
N TRP A 379 -31.22 -5.95 18.51
CA TRP A 379 -32.10 -4.90 18.02
C TRP A 379 -33.57 -5.32 18.01
N CYS A 380 -33.88 -6.51 17.49
CA CYS A 380 -35.22 -7.10 17.54
C CYS A 380 -35.71 -7.32 18.98
N GLY A 381 -34.84 -7.74 19.90
CA GLY A 381 -35.17 -7.90 21.32
C GLY A 381 -35.50 -6.58 22.01
N VAL A 382 -34.70 -5.54 21.74
CA VAL A 382 -34.92 -4.18 22.25
C VAL A 382 -36.20 -3.59 21.67
N LEU A 383 -36.41 -3.67 20.35
CA LEU A 383 -37.64 -3.20 19.71
C LEU A 383 -38.88 -3.94 20.19
N LYS A 384 -38.82 -5.27 20.38
CA LYS A 384 -39.92 -6.02 21.01
C LYS A 384 -40.22 -5.52 22.43
N ARG A 385 -39.20 -5.14 23.20
CA ARG A 385 -39.37 -4.60 24.55
C ARG A 385 -40.06 -3.23 24.54
N TYR A 386 -39.77 -2.39 23.55
CA TYR A 386 -40.44 -1.09 23.37
C TYR A 386 -41.86 -1.22 22.77
N TRP A 387 -42.12 -2.18 21.87
CA TRP A 387 -43.45 -2.39 21.27
C TRP A 387 -44.41 -3.18 22.19
N CYS A 388 -43.92 -4.11 23.02
CA CYS A 388 -44.76 -4.89 23.93
C CYS A 388 -45.14 -4.14 25.23
N CYS A 389 -44.68 -2.91 25.45
CA CYS A 389 -45.16 -2.07 26.55
C CYS A 389 -46.57 -1.50 26.33
N CYS A 390 -47.19 -1.72 25.16
CA CYS A 390 -48.60 -1.44 24.95
C CYS A 390 -49.50 -2.61 25.42
N ARG A 391 -49.95 -2.49 26.68
CA ARG A 391 -51.26 -2.90 27.21
C ARG A 391 -51.43 -4.37 27.68
N LYS A 392 -51.13 -4.62 28.96
CA LYS A 392 -51.98 -5.51 29.77
C LYS A 392 -53.27 -4.74 30.10
N ARG A 393 -54.32 -4.91 29.29
CA ARG A 393 -55.67 -4.45 29.65
C ARG A 393 -56.18 -5.39 30.75
N GLN A 394 -56.25 -4.91 32.00
CA GLN A 394 -57.04 -5.61 33.02
C GLN A 394 -58.49 -5.68 32.52
N ARG A 395 -58.95 -6.89 32.17
CA ARG A 395 -60.37 -7.14 31.94
C ARG A 395 -61.02 -7.29 33.31
N ASN A 396 -61.54 -6.19 33.84
CA ASN A 396 -62.54 -6.26 34.91
C ASN A 396 -63.84 -6.75 34.25
N TYR A 397 -64.21 -8.00 34.52
CA TYR A 397 -65.53 -8.51 34.17
C TYR A 397 -66.53 -7.92 35.16
N LEU A 398 -67.43 -7.06 34.69
CA LEU A 398 -68.64 -6.69 35.43
C LEU A 398 -69.62 -7.88 35.37
N PRO A 399 -70.21 -8.32 36.49
CA PRO A 399 -71.27 -9.32 36.46
C PRO A 399 -72.53 -8.69 35.84
N LEU A 400 -73.12 -9.39 34.87
CA LEU A 400 -74.43 -9.05 34.30
C LEU A 400 -75.51 -9.27 35.36
N PRO A 401 -76.51 -8.37 35.48
CA PRO A 401 -77.65 -8.61 36.35
C PRO A 401 -78.50 -9.74 35.74
N LEU A 402 -78.80 -10.75 36.56
CA LEU A 402 -79.79 -11.76 36.27
C LEU A 402 -81.18 -11.08 36.27
N ALA A 403 -81.95 -11.33 35.21
CA ALA A 403 -83.37 -11.03 35.12
C ALA A 403 -84.20 -12.15 35.76
#